data_AF-A0A9N9J8X8-F1
#
_entry.id   AF-A0A9N9J8X8-F1
#
_cell.length_a   1.000
_cell.length_b   1.000
_cell.length_c   1.000
_cell.angle_alpha   90.00
_cell.angle_beta   90.00
_cell.angle_gamma   90.00
#
_symmetry.space_group_name_H-M   'P 1'
#
loop_
_entity.id
_entity.type
_entity.pdbx_description
1 polymer ?
#
loop_
_entity_poly.entity_id
_entity_poly.type
_entity_poly.pdbx_seq_one_letter_code
_entity_poly.pdbx_strand_id
1 'polypeptide(L)' 'MFKSIIVTGASRGLGRAITIQLLRHFNSNVVAIARSEKDLNSLKDHVEKDLGLMGRLEIVIGDVTDDQITERAVQ' A
#
# COMPACT_ATOMS: atom_id res chain seq x y z
N MET A 1 9.11 -14.97 -9.00
CA MET A 1 7.85 -14.90 -8.22
C MET A 1 7.82 -13.56 -7.50
N PHE A 2 6.77 -12.76 -7.67
CA PHE A 2 6.60 -11.54 -6.87
C PHE A 2 6.01 -11.92 -5.51
N LYS A 3 6.48 -11.29 -4.43
CA LYS A 3 5.88 -11.46 -3.10
C LYS A 3 4.77 -10.42 -2.93
N SER A 4 3.61 -10.83 -2.43
CA SER A 4 2.56 -9.90 -1.99
C SER A 4 2.78 -9.57 -0.52
N ILE A 5 2.82 -8.28 -0.19
CA ILE A 5 3.12 -7.79 1.15
C ILE A 5 2.03 -6.80 1.58
N ILE A 6 1.48 -6.99 2.78
CA ILE A 6 0.53 -6.04 3.37
C ILE A 6 1.30 -5.08 4.25
N VAL A 7 1.04 -3.78 4.10
CA VAL A 7 1.61 -2.73 4.95
C VAL A 7 0.46 -1.95 5.59
N THR A 8 0.36 -2.01 6.91
CA THR A 8 -0.59 -1.20 7.70
C THR A 8 0.03 0.15 8.05
N GLY A 9 -0.81 1.18 8.24
CA GLY A 9 -0.33 2.54 8.45
C GLY A 9 0.47 3.09 7.26
N ALA A 10 0.18 2.60 6.04
CA ALA A 10 1.00 2.85 4.86
C ALA A 10 0.92 4.27 4.31
N SER A 11 -0.05 5.08 4.74
CA SER A 11 -0.32 6.37 4.12
C SER A 11 0.76 7.43 4.36
N ARG A 12 1.51 7.34 5.47
CA ARG A 12 2.49 8.36 5.90
C ARG A 12 3.69 7.74 6.63
N GLY A 13 4.71 8.56 6.90
CA GLY A 13 5.84 8.20 7.75
C GLY A 13 6.55 6.92 7.30
N LEU A 14 6.81 6.03 8.28
CA LEU A 14 7.52 4.77 8.03
C LEU A 14 6.73 3.82 7.12
N GLY A 15 5.42 3.68 7.31
CA GLY A 15 4.60 2.78 6.46
C GLY A 15 4.67 3.18 4.98
N ARG A 16 4.62 4.49 4.70
CA ARG A 16 4.82 5.02 3.35
C ARG A 16 6.22 4.73 2.81
N ALA A 17 7.26 5.01 3.61
CA ALA A 17 8.63 4.78 3.21
C ALA A 17 8.90 3.29 2.92
N ILE A 18 8.43 2.39 3.79
CA ILE A 18 8.54 0.93 3.64
C ILE A 18 7.83 0.49 2.36
N THR A 19 6.61 0.95 2.12
CA THR A 19 5.86 0.62 0.89
C THR A 19 6.66 0.98 -0.37
N ILE A 20 7.22 2.18 -0.42
CA ILE A 20 8.05 2.63 -1.55
C ILE A 20 9.32 1.78 -1.70
N GLN A 21 10.00 1.46 -0.59
CA GLN A 21 11.22 0.65 -0.62
C GLN A 21 10.94 -0.77 -1.11
N LEU A 22 9.87 -1.41 -0.62
CA LEU A 22 9.42 -2.73 -1.07
C LEU A 22 9.18 -2.76 -2.58
N LEU A 23 8.40 -1.81 -3.09
CA LEU A 23 8.07 -1.69 -4.50
C LEU A 23 9.30 -1.48 -5.39
N ARG A 24 10.25 -0.64 -4.95
CA ARG A 24 11.45 -0.28 -5.74
C ARG A 24 12.54 -1.34 -5.73
N HIS A 25 12.73 -2.03 -4.61
CA HIS A 25 13.95 -2.81 -4.39
C HIS A 25 13.71 -4.31 -4.17
N PHE A 26 12.50 -4.72 -3.82
CA PHE A 26 12.23 -6.10 -3.39
C PHE A 26 11.34 -6.89 -4.35
N ASN A 27 11.07 -6.34 -5.54
CA ASN A 27 10.28 -6.96 -6.58
C ASN A 27 8.96 -7.56 -6.02
N SER A 28 8.20 -6.71 -5.32
CA SER A 28 6.99 -7.08 -4.60
C SER A 28 5.75 -6.37 -5.15
N ASN A 29 4.59 -6.92 -4.83
CA ASN A 29 3.32 -6.22 -4.88
C ASN A 29 2.97 -5.80 -3.43
N VAL A 30 2.38 -4.63 -3.25
CA VAL A 30 2.01 -4.14 -1.91
C VAL A 30 0.51 -3.87 -1.84
N VAL A 31 -0.12 -4.31 -0.75
CA VAL A 31 -1.46 -3.87 -0.34
C VAL A 31 -1.27 -2.89 0.82
N ALA A 32 -1.58 -1.62 0.59
CA ALA A 32 -1.41 -0.55 1.57
C ALA A 32 -2.73 -0.25 2.30
N ILE A 33 -2.71 -0.41 3.62
CA ILE A 33 -3.88 -0.17 4.49
C ILE A 33 -3.67 1.09 5.33
N ALA A 34 -4.64 1.99 5.32
CA ALA A 34 -4.71 3.13 6.24
C ALA A 34 -6.12 3.78 6.23
N ARG A 35 -6.41 4.59 7.25
CA ARG A 35 -7.70 5.29 7.38
C ARG A 35 -7.87 6.48 6.43
N SER A 36 -6.77 7.14 6.08
CA SER A 36 -6.80 8.37 5.27
C SER A 36 -6.78 8.02 3.79
N GLU A 37 -7.95 8.08 3.15
CA GLU A 37 -8.11 7.91 1.71
C GLU A 37 -7.24 8.88 0.91
N LYS A 38 -7.26 10.17 1.28
CA LYS A 38 -6.47 11.21 0.61
C LYS A 38 -4.97 10.87 0.60
N ASP A 39 -4.44 10.43 1.73
CA ASP A 39 -3.01 10.12 1.84
C ASP A 39 -2.65 8.82 1.11
N LEU A 40 -3.54 7.82 1.09
CA LEU A 40 -3.36 6.59 0.31
C LEU A 40 -3.42 6.86 -1.20
N ASN A 41 -4.36 7.68 -1.66
CA ASN A 41 -4.43 8.09 -3.06
C ASN A 41 -3.18 8.87 -3.47
N SER A 42 -2.66 9.75 -2.60
CA SER A 42 -1.37 10.43 -2.84
C SER A 42 -0.20 9.43 -2.94
N LEU A 43 -0.20 8.36 -2.15
CA LEU A 43 0.80 7.30 -2.27
C LEU A 43 0.66 6.52 -3.59
N LYS A 44 -0.57 6.15 -3.97
CA LYS A 44 -0.85 5.44 -5.22
C LYS A 44 -0.43 6.27 -6.44
N ASP A 45 -0.82 7.55 -6.46
CA ASP A 45 -0.41 8.50 -7.49
C ASP A 45 1.12 8.60 -7.61
N HIS A 46 1.83 8.71 -6.48
CA HIS A 46 3.29 8.75 -6.46
C HIS A 46 3.91 7.48 -7.06
N VAL A 47 3.38 6.30 -6.70
CA VAL A 47 3.87 5.02 -7.21
C VAL A 47 3.62 4.88 -8.72
N GLU A 48 2.45 5.30 -9.19
CA GLU A 48 2.07 5.16 -10.59
C GLU A 48 2.74 6.21 -11.49
N LYS A 49 2.73 7.48 -11.08
CA LYS A 49 3.19 8.61 -11.91
C LYS A 49 4.68 8.89 -11.75
N ASP A 50 5.20 8.88 -10.53
CA ASP A 50 6.59 9.28 -10.27
C ASP A 50 7.55 8.09 -10.35
N LEU A 51 7.11 6.90 -9.94
CA LEU A 51 7.94 5.69 -9.98
C LEU A 51 7.67 4.80 -11.20
N GLY A 52 6.57 5.01 -11.93
CA GLY A 52 6.21 4.22 -13.10
C GLY A 52 5.84 2.76 -12.79
N LEU A 53 5.45 2.46 -11.55
CA LEU A 53 5.19 1.10 -11.06
C LEU A 53 3.69 0.79 -11.06
N MET A 54 3.06 0.88 -12.24
CA MET A 54 1.62 0.68 -12.39
C MET A 54 1.18 -0.75 -12.00
N GLY A 55 0.07 -0.86 -11.27
CA GLY A 55 -0.51 -2.15 -10.85
C GLY A 55 0.28 -2.90 -9.77
N ARG A 56 1.31 -2.28 -9.18
CA ARG A 56 2.15 -2.89 -8.14
C ARG A 56 1.68 -2.57 -6.72
N LEU A 57 0.83 -1.56 -6.57
CA LEU A 57 0.26 -1.11 -5.32
C LEU A 57 -1.26 -1.11 -5.38
N GLU A 58 -1.88 -1.86 -4.48
CA GLU A 58 -3.31 -1.80 -4.20
C GLU A 58 -3.55 -1.08 -2.87
N ILE A 59 -4.67 -0.36 -2.74
CA ILE A 59 -4.98 0.42 -1.54
C ILE A 59 -6.27 -0.07 -0.88
N VAL A 60 -6.26 -0.13 0.44
CA VAL A 60 -7.40 -0.55 1.26
C VAL A 60 -7.64 0.53 2.30
N ILE A 61 -8.74 1.27 2.12
CA ILE A 61 -9.10 2.37 3.02
C ILE A 61 -9.88 1.80 4.21
N GLY A 62 -9.35 1.95 5.42
CA GLY A 62 -10.03 1.48 6.63
C GLY A 62 -9.14 1.45 7.86
N ASP A 63 -9.76 1.12 8.99
CA ASP A 63 -9.06 0.82 10.24
C ASP A 63 -8.72 -0.67 10.29
N VAL A 64 -7.50 -1.02 10.67
CA VAL A 64 -7.04 -2.42 10.76
C VAL A 64 -7.70 -3.17 11.92
N THR A 65 -8.31 -2.46 12.86
CA THR A 65 -9.09 -3.04 13.96
C THR A 65 -10.49 -3.48 13.55
N ASP A 66 -10.90 -3.22 12.31
CA ASP A 66 -12.16 -3.68 11.72
C ASP A 66 -11.92 -4.97 10.91
N ASP A 67 -12.56 -6.06 11.33
CA ASP A 67 -12.43 -7.38 10.70
C ASP A 67 -12.77 -7.33 9.20
N GLN A 68 -13.78 -6.55 8.78
CA GLN A 68 -14.15 -6.43 7.37
C GLN A 68 -13.03 -5.83 6.52
N ILE A 69 -12.26 -4.90 7.11
CA ILE A 69 -11.12 -4.28 6.44
C ILE A 69 -9.96 -5.28 6.32
N THR A 70 -9.73 -6.09 7.35
CA THR A 70 -8.69 -7.12 7.32
C THR A 70 -9.01 -8.21 6.29
N GLU A 71 -10.27 -8.66 6.21
CA GLU A 71 -10.72 -9.62 5.21
C GLU A 71 -10.53 -9.08 3.79
N ARG A 72 -10.94 -7.82 3.54
CA ARG A 72 -10.76 -7.18 2.22
C ARG A 72 -9.28 -7.07 1.82
N ALA A 73 -8.36 -6.98 2.77
CA ALA A 73 -6.94 -6.82 2.48
C ALA A 73 -6.22 -8.11 2.07
N VAL A 74 -6.82 -9.28 2.32
CA VAL A 74 -6.25 -10.60 2.03
C VAL A 74 -6.92 -11.33 0.86
N GLN A 75 -7.97 -10.75 0.28
CA GLN A 75 -8.66 -11.25 -0.92
C GLN A 75 -7.89 -10.92 -2.19
#